data_AF-A0A7Z0RRH6-F1
#
_entry.id   AF-A0A7Z0RRH6-F1
#
_cell.length_a   1.000
_cell.length_b   1.000
_cell.length_c   1.000
_cell.angle_alpha   90.00
_cell.angle_beta   90.00
_cell.angle_gamma   90.00
#
_symmetry.space_group_name_H-M   'P 1'
#
loop_
_entity.id
_entity.type
_entity.pdbx_description
1 polymer ?
#
loop_
_entity_poly.entity_id
_entity_poly.type
_entity_poly.pdbx_seq_one_letter_code
_entity_poly.pdbx_strand_id
1 'polypeptide(L)'
;GYNITNKYTPENTQVTGVKAWEDNNNQDGKRPTSITVNLLSNGELVQSKEVSEQDNWSYEFTNLPKYKDGQEVNYTVTENPV
;
A
#
# COMPACT_ATOMS: atom_id res chain seq x y z
N GLY A 1 -28.92 -20.36 -31.43
CA GLY A 1 -27.61 -20.40 -30.76
C GLY A 1 -27.80 -19.94 -29.34
N TYR A 2 -27.20 -20.62 -28.37
CA TYR A 2 -27.23 -20.20 -26.97
C TYR A 2 -25.98 -19.37 -26.71
N ASN A 3 -26.15 -18.08 -26.43
CA ASN A 3 -25.07 -17.23 -25.94
C ASN A 3 -25.01 -17.37 -24.42
N ILE A 4 -23.88 -17.85 -23.90
CA ILE A 4 -23.58 -17.84 -22.47
C ILE A 4 -22.67 -16.63 -22.23
N THR A 5 -23.16 -15.67 -21.44
CA THR A 5 -22.38 -14.49 -21.03
C THR A 5 -22.02 -14.65 -19.56
N ASN A 6 -20.74 -14.82 -19.25
CA ASN A 6 -20.26 -14.72 -17.87
C ASN A 6 -19.93 -13.26 -17.56
N LYS A 7 -20.51 -12.69 -16.51
CA LYS A 7 -20.23 -11.31 -16.07
C LYS A 7 -19.35 -11.36 -14.83
N TYR A 8 -18.08 -11.01 -14.98
CA TYR A 8 -17.15 -10.86 -13.86
C TYR A 8 -17.22 -9.44 -13.30
N THR A 9 -17.42 -9.31 -11.99
CA THR A 9 -17.29 -8.03 -11.27
C THR A 9 -15.96 -8.08 -10.53
N PRO A 10 -15.01 -7.16 -10.79
CA PRO A 10 -13.73 -7.14 -10.08
C PRO A 10 -13.94 -6.97 -8.58
N GLU A 11 -13.34 -7.87 -7.78
CA GLU A 11 -13.21 -7.69 -6.34
C GLU A 11 -12.09 -6.69 -6.05
N ASN A 12 -12.34 -5.75 -5.13
CA ASN A 12 -11.32 -4.84 -4.61
C ASN A 12 -10.86 -5.27 -3.22
N THR A 13 -9.64 -4.91 -2.88
CA THR A 13 -9.03 -5.07 -1.55
C THR A 13 -8.44 -3.74 -1.08
N GLN A 14 -7.85 -3.75 0.11
CA GLN A 14 -7.11 -2.64 0.69
C GLN A 14 -5.82 -3.13 1.36
N VAL A 15 -4.83 -2.25 1.42
CA VAL A 15 -3.59 -2.47 2.17
C VAL A 15 -3.44 -1.36 3.19
N THR A 16 -3.35 -1.73 4.46
CA THR A 16 -3.18 -0.80 5.58
C THR A 16 -1.96 -1.20 6.41
N GLY A 17 -1.37 -0.23 7.09
CA GLY A 17 -0.26 -0.48 8.01
C GLY A 17 0.14 0.75 8.81
N VAL A 18 1.07 0.55 9.74
CA VAL A 18 1.61 1.58 10.62
C VAL A 18 3.13 1.46 10.65
N LYS A 19 3.84 2.58 10.52
CA LYS A 19 5.29 2.63 10.76
C LYS A 19 5.54 2.72 12.26
N ALA A 20 6.16 1.68 12.80
CA ALA A 20 6.71 1.70 14.16
C ALA A 20 8.17 2.19 14.13
N TRP A 21 8.53 2.97 15.14
CA TRP A 21 9.88 3.50 15.33
C TRP A 21 10.50 2.90 16.60
N GLU A 22 11.62 2.20 16.45
CA GLU A 22 12.44 1.69 17.56
C GLU A 22 13.66 2.61 17.75
N ASP A 23 13.42 3.85 18.19
CA ASP A 23 14.43 4.93 18.26
C ASP A 23 14.46 5.65 19.63
N ASN A 24 13.97 4.98 20.68
CA ASN A 24 13.88 5.51 22.04
C ASN A 24 13.17 6.88 22.12
N ASN A 25 11.97 6.99 21.52
CA ASN A 25 11.21 8.23 21.43
C ASN A 25 11.99 9.36 20.76
N ASN A 26 12.64 9.05 19.64
CA ASN A 26 13.45 10.01 18.89
C ASN A 26 14.55 10.68 19.74
N GLN A 27 15.23 9.92 20.61
CA GLN A 27 16.24 10.44 21.54
C GLN A 27 17.35 11.24 20.83
N ASP A 28 17.75 10.79 19.65
CA ASP A 28 18.82 11.41 18.85
C ASP A 28 18.31 12.55 17.96
N GLY A 29 16.99 12.80 17.91
CA GLY A 29 16.39 13.83 17.05
C GLY A 29 16.53 13.56 15.54
N LYS A 30 16.84 12.31 15.15
CA LYS A 30 17.10 11.92 13.75
C LYS A 30 15.87 11.40 13.00
N ARG A 31 14.75 11.19 13.68
CA ARG A 31 13.51 10.74 13.02
C ARG A 31 13.11 11.79 11.98
N PRO A 32 12.87 11.40 10.72
CA PRO A 32 12.41 12.33 9.70
C PRO A 32 11.00 12.85 10.04
N THR A 33 10.64 13.99 9.47
CA THR A 33 9.29 14.57 9.64
C THR A 33 8.22 13.78 8.90
N SER A 34 8.60 13.13 7.80
CA SER A 34 7.73 12.25 7.02
C SER A 34 8.53 11.16 6.31
N ILE A 35 7.86 10.09 5.92
CA ILE A 35 8.37 9.03 5.04
C ILE A 35 7.49 8.90 3.81
N THR A 36 8.02 8.34 2.73
CA THR A 36 7.22 7.93 1.58
C THR A 36 7.04 6.41 1.61
N VAL A 37 5.79 5.98 1.74
CA VAL A 37 5.37 4.58 1.65
C VAL A 37 4.89 4.28 0.23
N ASN A 38 5.47 3.27 -0.38
CA ASN A 38 5.20 2.85 -1.75
C ASN A 38 4.42 1.53 -1.75
N LEU A 39 3.34 1.47 -2.51
CA LEU A 39 2.61 0.24 -2.81
C LEU A 39 3.07 -0.31 -4.15
N LEU A 40 3.48 -1.58 -4.15
CA LEU A 40 3.85 -2.31 -5.35
C LEU A 40 2.78 -3.35 -5.68
N SER A 41 2.42 -3.46 -6.95
CA SER A 41 1.57 -4.50 -7.53
C SER A 41 2.44 -5.43 -8.35
N ASN A 42 2.59 -6.69 -7.93
CA ASN A 42 3.45 -7.67 -8.60
C ASN A 42 4.89 -7.18 -8.85
N GLY A 43 5.43 -6.36 -7.92
CA GLY A 43 6.77 -5.78 -8.02
C GLY A 43 6.86 -4.44 -8.76
N GLU A 44 5.77 -3.94 -9.33
CA GLU A 44 5.72 -2.63 -9.99
C GLU A 44 5.13 -1.58 -9.06
N LEU A 45 5.76 -0.40 -8.95
CA LEU A 45 5.22 0.72 -8.18
C LEU A 45 3.89 1.19 -8.78
N VAL A 46 2.83 1.21 -7.98
CA VAL A 46 1.49 1.65 -8.42
C VAL A 46 0.97 2.87 -7.68
N GLN A 47 1.34 3.04 -6.41
CA GLN A 47 0.94 4.20 -5.60
C GLN A 47 2.03 4.54 -4.59
N SER A 48 2.07 5.80 -4.17
CA SER A 48 2.91 6.29 -3.08
C SER A 48 2.10 7.20 -2.18
N LYS A 49 2.41 7.20 -0.88
CA LYS A 49 1.78 8.06 0.11
C LYS A 49 2.85 8.63 1.04
N GLU A 50 2.81 9.93 1.26
CA GLU A 50 3.58 10.56 2.34
C GLU A 50 2.87 10.32 3.67
N VAL A 51 3.63 9.89 4.67
CA VAL A 51 3.14 9.51 6.00
C VAL A 51 3.98 10.23 7.04
N SER A 52 3.30 10.86 8.00
CA SER A 52 3.95 11.66 9.04
C SER A 52 3.43 11.31 10.43
N GLU A 53 3.98 11.98 11.45
CA GLU A 53 3.45 11.91 12.81
C GLU A 53 1.99 12.39 12.92
N GLN A 54 1.56 13.34 12.07
CA GLN A 54 0.17 13.82 12.05
C GLN A 54 -0.83 12.73 11.66
N ASP A 55 -0.36 11.76 10.85
CA ASP A 55 -1.13 10.59 10.43
C ASP A 55 -1.02 9.43 11.44
N ASN A 56 -0.41 9.66 12.60
CA ASN A 56 0.02 8.61 13.53
C ASN A 56 0.83 7.52 12.81
N TRP A 57 1.66 7.92 11.85
CA TRP A 57 2.48 7.01 11.04
C TRP A 57 1.68 5.92 10.31
N SER A 58 0.37 6.13 10.10
CA SER A 58 -0.54 5.16 9.51
C SER A 58 -0.75 5.41 8.02
N TYR A 59 -0.90 4.33 7.25
CA TYR A 59 -1.20 4.41 5.82
C TYR A 59 -2.30 3.43 5.42
N GLU A 60 -2.98 3.80 4.33
CA GLU A 60 -4.07 3.03 3.74
C GLU A 60 -4.07 3.27 2.23
N PHE A 61 -4.18 2.18 1.49
CA PHE A 61 -4.44 2.13 0.06
C PHE A 61 -5.72 1.34 -0.17
N THR A 62 -6.76 1.99 -0.70
CA THR A 62 -8.07 1.37 -0.96
C THR A 62 -8.32 1.18 -2.46
N ASN A 63 -9.41 0.48 -2.81
CA ASN A 63 -9.83 0.24 -4.19
C ASN A 63 -8.77 -0.46 -5.04
N LEU A 64 -8.03 -1.39 -4.44
CA LEU A 64 -6.98 -2.14 -5.08
C LEU A 64 -7.58 -3.37 -5.79
N PRO A 65 -7.42 -3.54 -7.11
CA PRO A 65 -7.92 -4.73 -7.79
C PRO A 65 -7.30 -6.00 -7.21
N LYS A 66 -8.14 -6.92 -6.71
CA LYS A 66 -7.66 -8.21 -6.20
C LYS A 66 -7.09 -9.09 -7.30
N TYR A 67 -7.59 -8.92 -8.52
CA TYR A 67 -7.14 -9.66 -9.70
C TYR A 67 -6.79 -8.71 -10.84
N LYS A 68 -5.71 -9.02 -11.56
CA LYS A 68 -5.30 -8.38 -12.82
C LYS A 68 -5.07 -9.48 -13.85
N ASP A 69 -5.71 -9.36 -15.01
CA ASP A 69 -5.65 -10.35 -16.09
C ASP A 69 -5.98 -11.80 -15.66
N GLY A 70 -6.91 -11.94 -14.70
CA GLY A 70 -7.35 -13.23 -14.18
C GLY A 70 -6.41 -13.87 -13.14
N GLN A 71 -5.33 -13.20 -12.76
CA GLN A 71 -4.40 -13.65 -11.70
C GLN A 71 -4.53 -12.76 -10.46
N GLU A 72 -4.40 -13.35 -9.28
CA GLU A 72 -4.40 -12.60 -8.02
C GLU A 72 -3.18 -11.67 -7.95
N VAL A 73 -3.41 -10.43 -7.53
CA VAL A 73 -2.36 -9.42 -7.42
C VAL A 73 -1.64 -9.58 -6.08
N ASN A 74 -0.32 -9.71 -6.12
CA ASN A 74 0.51 -9.64 -4.93
C ASN A 74 0.87 -8.19 -4.61
N TYR A 75 0.28 -7.64 -3.55
CA TYR A 75 0.60 -6.31 -3.05
C TYR A 75 1.69 -6.34 -1.99
N THR A 76 2.72 -5.51 -2.17
CA THR A 76 3.81 -5.34 -1.19
C THR A 76 4.05 -3.87 -0.92
N VAL A 77 4.64 -3.57 0.23
CA VAL A 77 4.94 -2.21 0.67
C VAL A 77 6.44 -2.02 0.81
N THR A 78 6.95 -0.89 0.33
CA THR A 78 8.34 -0.45 0.55
C THR A 78 8.38 0.99 1.07
N GLU A 79 9.51 1.38 1.64
CA GLU A 79 9.75 2.74 2.14
C GLU A 79 10.98 3.31 1.41
N ASN A 80 10.94 4.58 1.04
CA ASN A 80 12.13 5.25 0.51
C ASN A 80 13.15 5.47 1.63
N PRO A 81 14.46 5.28 1.38
CA PRO A 81 15.48 5.68 2.33
C PRO A 81 15.39 7.18 2.62
N VAL A 82 15.53 7.54 3.90
CA VAL A 82 15.47 8.90 4.44
C VAL A 82 16.83 9.38 4.91
#